data_AF-A0A4Q0MA98-F1
#
_entry.id   AF-A0A4Q0MA98-F1
#
_cell.length_a   1.000
_cell.length_b   1.000
_cell.length_c   1.000
_cell.angle_alpha   90.00
_cell.angle_beta   90.00
_cell.angle_gamma   90.00
#
_symmetry.space_group_name_H-M   'P 1'
#
loop_
_entity.id
_entity.type
_entity.pdbx_description
1 polymer ?
#
loop_
_entity_poly.entity_id
_entity_poly.type
_entity_poly.pdbx_seq_one_letter_code
_entity_poly.pdbx_strand_id
1 'polypeptide(L)'
;MRPLITIFISLFLIIALSGCFSIEKYNNLIKEKTGIIRAQSVPDSNDYLTVKSDAMMDTDSSVHSKKVKNSFIPAILYWQWNYSIESNLGRNVPVNVIRPAIFNYAESMSLKDKLNGKHLEISIKKVPSSFTYTQKGMALIFIIGYSVQGQEVIYPSNDELVVSYRILNNGSETKRGTITVREGGQPVSNRKLKSAKKFTWAYIDDYYGDIQGMSKSVLNQIAAEI
;
A
#
# COMPACT_ATOMS: atom_id res chain seq x y z
N MET A 1 9.11 -30.59 44.66
CA MET A 1 9.02 -29.13 44.38
C MET A 1 9.91 -28.66 43.24
N ARG A 2 11.18 -29.11 43.12
CA ARG A 2 12.07 -28.73 42.00
C ARG A 2 11.56 -28.98 40.56
N PRO A 3 10.90 -30.11 40.21
CA PRO A 3 10.51 -30.37 38.81
C PRO A 3 9.34 -29.51 38.32
N LEU A 4 8.47 -29.08 39.23
CA LEU A 4 7.30 -28.23 38.90
C LEU A 4 7.73 -26.81 38.51
N ILE A 5 8.79 -26.31 39.16
CA ILE A 5 9.39 -25.01 38.86
C ILE A 5 10.09 -25.06 37.50
N THR A 6 10.81 -26.14 37.16
CA THR A 6 11.45 -26.31 35.85
C THR A 6 10.45 -26.39 34.70
N ILE A 7 9.29 -27.05 34.91
CA ILE A 7 8.21 -27.12 33.91
C ILE A 7 7.60 -25.73 33.68
N PHE A 8 7.33 -24.97 34.74
CA PHE A 8 6.81 -23.60 34.61
C PHE A 8 7.81 -22.66 33.92
N ILE A 9 9.09 -22.76 34.23
CA ILE A 9 10.16 -21.96 33.58
C ILE A 9 10.28 -22.35 32.10
N SER A 10 10.23 -23.65 31.77
CA SER A 10 10.28 -24.12 30.38
C SER A 10 9.07 -23.68 29.56
N LEU A 11 7.86 -23.75 30.13
CA LEU A 11 6.63 -23.28 29.49
C LEU A 11 6.64 -21.76 29.28
N PHE A 12 7.12 -21.00 30.27
CA PHE A 12 7.28 -19.54 30.15
C PHE A 12 8.33 -19.16 29.09
N LEU A 13 9.42 -19.93 28.97
CA LEU A 13 10.41 -19.73 27.90
C LEU A 13 9.79 -19.96 26.52
N ILE A 14 9.00 -21.04 26.34
CA ILE A 14 8.37 -21.35 25.05
C ILE A 14 7.37 -20.26 24.63
N ILE A 15 6.64 -19.68 25.60
CA ILE A 15 5.71 -18.56 25.38
C ILE A 15 6.47 -17.26 25.07
N ALA A 16 7.62 -17.02 25.72
CA ALA A 16 8.46 -15.84 25.46
C ALA A 16 9.15 -15.87 24.08
N LEU A 17 9.43 -17.06 23.54
CA LEU A 17 10.03 -17.23 22.20
C LEU A 17 9.00 -17.16 21.05
N SER A 18 7.70 -17.29 21.34
CA SER A 18 6.64 -17.28 20.33
C SER A 18 6.06 -15.89 20.11
N GLY A 19 6.80 -15.07 19.36
CA GLY A 19 6.15 -14.14 18.42
C GLY A 19 6.07 -12.68 18.84
N CYS A 20 7.22 -12.01 18.98
CA CYS A 20 7.24 -10.58 18.67
C CYS A 20 7.10 -10.42 17.15
N PHE A 21 5.98 -9.84 16.70
CA PHE A 21 5.72 -9.50 15.31
C PHE A 21 6.66 -8.35 14.90
N SER A 22 7.90 -8.70 14.53
CA SER A 22 8.97 -7.72 14.28
C SER A 22 8.71 -6.91 13.00
N ILE A 23 9.28 -5.71 12.95
CA ILE A 23 9.24 -4.83 11.77
C ILE A 23 9.81 -5.55 10.55
N GLU A 24 10.87 -6.35 10.72
CA GLU A 24 11.49 -7.13 9.65
C GLU A 24 10.54 -8.20 9.07
N LYS A 25 9.82 -8.92 9.93
CA LYS A 25 8.81 -9.89 9.49
C LYS A 25 7.70 -9.20 8.69
N TYR A 26 7.27 -8.01 9.15
CA TYR A 26 6.27 -7.22 8.43
C TYR A 26 6.79 -6.68 7.10
N ASN A 27 8.02 -6.18 7.06
CA ASN A 27 8.70 -5.77 5.83
C ASN A 27 8.78 -6.93 4.82
N ASN A 28 9.19 -8.11 5.26
CA ASN A 28 9.31 -9.28 4.39
C ASN A 28 7.95 -9.73 3.84
N LEU A 29 6.89 -9.65 4.64
CA LEU A 29 5.52 -9.95 4.23
C LEU A 29 5.03 -9.02 3.11
N ILE A 30 5.31 -7.72 3.23
CA ILE A 30 4.97 -6.73 2.20
C ILE A 30 5.86 -6.92 0.96
N LYS A 31 7.17 -7.16 1.14
CA LYS A 31 8.09 -7.47 0.04
C LYS A 31 7.66 -8.71 -0.74
N GLU A 32 7.24 -9.77 -0.05
CA GLU A 32 6.72 -11.01 -0.67
C GLU A 32 5.52 -10.69 -1.57
N LYS A 33 4.54 -9.94 -1.07
CA LYS A 33 3.34 -9.57 -1.84
C LYS A 33 3.63 -8.63 -3.01
N THR A 34 4.44 -7.60 -2.77
CA THR A 34 4.79 -6.59 -3.78
C THR A 34 5.74 -7.12 -4.85
N GLY A 35 6.64 -8.06 -4.49
CA GLY A 35 7.58 -8.70 -5.41
C GLY A 35 6.90 -9.56 -6.48
N ILE A 36 5.83 -10.28 -6.12
CA ILE A 36 5.01 -11.05 -7.08
C ILE A 36 4.47 -10.14 -8.20
N ILE A 37 4.15 -8.89 -7.86
CA ILE A 37 3.42 -7.98 -8.73
C ILE A 37 4.36 -7.17 -9.63
N ARG A 38 5.61 -6.95 -9.19
CA ARG A 38 6.66 -6.31 -10.00
C ARG A 38 7.04 -7.08 -11.26
N ALA A 39 6.75 -8.37 -11.35
CA ALA A 39 7.15 -9.21 -12.48
C ALA A 39 6.40 -8.87 -13.79
N GLN A 40 5.33 -8.06 -13.74
CA GLN A 40 4.58 -7.63 -14.92
C GLN A 40 5.27 -6.42 -15.58
N SER A 41 6.22 -6.68 -16.48
CA SER A 41 6.85 -5.66 -17.33
C SER A 41 5.92 -5.30 -18.49
N VAL A 42 5.61 -4.00 -18.65
CA VAL A 42 4.86 -3.44 -19.78
C VAL A 42 5.74 -2.37 -20.45
N PRO A 43 5.73 -2.26 -21.79
CA PRO A 43 6.50 -1.25 -22.52
C PRO A 43 6.23 0.18 -22.03
N ASP A 44 7.26 1.03 -22.06
CA ASP A 44 7.20 2.42 -21.61
C ASP A 44 6.47 3.35 -22.61
N SER A 45 6.30 2.89 -23.85
CA SER A 45 5.69 3.65 -24.94
C SER A 45 5.06 2.77 -26.01
N ASN A 46 4.07 3.31 -26.71
CA ASN A 46 3.55 2.82 -27.98
C ASN A 46 3.43 3.98 -28.99
N ASP A 47 2.84 3.72 -30.15
CA ASP A 47 2.73 4.68 -31.27
C ASP A 47 2.04 6.01 -30.95
N TYR A 48 1.24 6.11 -29.89
CA TYR A 48 0.43 7.30 -29.57
C TYR A 48 0.48 7.71 -28.09
N LEU A 49 1.12 6.91 -27.23
CA LEU A 49 1.14 7.09 -25.78
C LEU A 49 2.51 6.73 -25.20
N THR A 50 3.07 7.64 -24.41
CA THR A 50 4.31 7.42 -23.65
C THR A 50 4.04 7.68 -22.17
N VAL A 51 4.40 6.74 -21.29
CA VAL A 51 4.20 6.86 -19.84
C VAL A 51 5.55 6.85 -19.12
N LYS A 52 5.97 8.03 -18.66
CA LYS A 52 7.21 8.25 -17.92
C LYS A 52 6.92 8.41 -16.43
N SER A 53 7.82 7.94 -15.58
CA SER A 53 7.89 8.37 -14.17
C SER A 53 8.95 9.47 -14.06
N ASP A 54 8.78 10.42 -13.14
CA ASP A 54 9.81 11.44 -12.90
C ASP A 54 11.13 10.78 -12.46
N ALA A 55 12.26 11.32 -12.91
CA ALA A 55 13.59 10.81 -12.57
C ALA A 55 13.90 10.92 -11.05
N MET A 56 13.18 11.80 -10.34
CA MET A 56 13.23 11.92 -8.88
C MET A 56 12.30 10.93 -8.15
N MET A 57 11.53 10.11 -8.87
CA MET A 57 10.88 8.95 -8.26
C MET A 57 11.95 7.88 -8.07
N ASP A 58 12.61 7.94 -6.91
CA ASP A 58 13.67 7.04 -6.47
C ASP A 58 13.46 5.62 -6.99
N THR A 59 14.48 5.08 -7.67
CA THR A 59 14.55 3.70 -8.16
C THR A 59 14.52 2.67 -7.03
N ASP A 60 14.38 3.11 -5.78
CA ASP A 60 14.38 2.26 -4.63
C ASP A 60 13.14 1.37 -4.62
N SER A 61 13.38 0.11 -4.98
CA SER A 61 12.44 -0.99 -4.90
C SER A 61 12.32 -1.51 -3.46
N SER A 62 12.94 -0.84 -2.49
CA SER A 62 12.79 -1.19 -1.10
C SER A 62 11.36 -0.95 -0.61
N VAL A 63 10.98 -1.76 0.38
CA VAL A 63 9.84 -1.48 1.24
C VAL A 63 10.46 -1.14 2.58
N HIS A 64 10.14 0.06 3.08
CA HIS A 64 10.65 0.57 4.35
C HIS A 64 9.50 0.72 5.32
N SER A 65 9.43 -0.17 6.30
CA SER A 65 8.53 0.02 7.44
C SER A 65 9.27 0.51 8.66
N LYS A 66 8.67 1.47 9.36
CA LYS A 66 9.14 2.00 10.63
C LYS A 66 8.06 1.81 11.69
N LYS A 67 8.49 1.54 12.91
CA LYS A 67 7.61 1.48 14.07
C LYS A 67 7.26 2.90 14.49
N VAL A 68 5.98 3.23 14.50
CA VAL A 68 5.47 4.56 14.90
C VAL A 68 4.99 4.55 16.34
N LYS A 69 4.37 3.45 16.77
CA LYS A 69 3.90 3.29 18.14
C LYS A 69 4.14 1.88 18.64
N ASN A 70 4.64 1.75 19.87
CA ASN A 70 4.80 0.47 20.54
C ASN A 70 4.74 0.69 22.05
N SER A 71 3.56 0.50 22.63
CA SER A 71 3.36 0.58 24.06
C SER A 71 2.68 -0.68 24.56
N PHE A 72 3.21 -1.23 25.65
CA PHE A 72 2.61 -2.33 26.39
C PHE A 72 2.59 -1.94 27.86
N ILE A 73 1.40 -1.93 28.46
CA ILE A 73 1.18 -1.59 29.87
C ILE A 73 0.69 -2.87 30.56
N PRO A 74 1.58 -3.61 31.24
CA PRO A 74 1.19 -4.77 32.01
C PRO A 74 0.88 -4.35 33.46
N ALA A 75 -0.40 -4.25 33.81
CA ALA A 75 -0.85 -4.22 35.20
C ALA A 75 -1.44 -5.58 35.61
N ILE A 76 -1.50 -5.87 36.91
CA ILE A 76 -1.87 -7.19 37.45
C ILE A 76 -3.24 -7.66 36.92
N LEU A 77 -4.22 -6.76 36.86
CA LEU A 77 -5.58 -7.06 36.41
C LEU A 77 -5.92 -6.42 35.05
N TYR A 78 -4.95 -5.75 34.41
CA TYR A 78 -5.19 -4.96 33.22
C TYR A 78 -3.96 -4.91 32.32
N TRP A 79 -4.08 -5.44 31.10
CA TRP A 79 -3.05 -5.28 30.08
C TRP A 79 -3.56 -4.39 28.98
N GLN A 80 -2.71 -3.49 28.48
CA GLN A 80 -2.99 -2.69 27.29
C GLN A 80 -1.84 -2.81 26.31
N TRP A 81 -2.16 -2.96 25.03
CA TRP A 81 -1.16 -2.89 23.96
C TRP A 81 -1.62 -1.90 22.88
N ASN A 82 -0.64 -1.18 22.32
CA ASN A 82 -0.84 -0.36 21.13
C ASN A 82 0.42 -0.42 20.29
N TYR A 83 0.28 -1.06 19.14
CA TYR A 83 1.34 -1.30 18.19
C TYR A 83 0.94 -0.66 16.86
N SER A 84 1.83 0.13 16.27
CA SER A 84 1.63 0.72 14.94
C SER A 84 2.91 0.69 14.13
N ILE A 85 2.80 0.19 12.91
CA ILE A 85 3.85 0.16 11.90
C ILE A 85 3.39 1.01 10.72
N GLU A 86 4.16 2.03 10.38
CA GLU A 86 3.99 2.75 9.12
C GLU A 86 4.89 2.10 8.08
N SER A 87 4.29 1.77 6.94
CA SER A 87 4.96 1.15 5.81
C SER A 87 4.98 2.13 4.64
N ASN A 88 6.18 2.35 4.10
CA ASN A 88 6.40 3.06 2.85
C ASN A 88 6.81 2.05 1.79
N LEU A 89 5.99 1.93 0.76
CA LEU A 89 6.28 1.21 -0.46
C LEU A 89 7.24 2.06 -1.30
N GLY A 90 8.28 1.44 -1.85
CA GLY A 90 9.09 2.08 -2.88
C GLY A 90 8.19 2.53 -4.03
N ARG A 91 8.44 3.74 -4.56
CA ARG A 91 7.53 4.40 -5.53
C ARG A 91 7.34 3.60 -6.82
N ASN A 92 8.29 2.73 -7.15
CA ASN A 92 8.18 1.79 -8.27
C ASN A 92 7.02 0.80 -8.12
N VAL A 93 6.58 0.48 -6.90
CA VAL A 93 5.46 -0.44 -6.67
C VAL A 93 4.17 0.09 -7.28
N PRO A 94 3.63 1.25 -6.87
CA PRO A 94 2.44 1.81 -7.51
C PRO A 94 2.67 2.19 -8.98
N VAL A 95 3.85 2.68 -9.36
CA VAL A 95 4.14 3.02 -10.77
C VAL A 95 4.00 1.80 -11.69
N ASN A 96 4.48 0.63 -11.25
CA ASN A 96 4.35 -0.62 -12.01
C ASN A 96 2.90 -1.11 -12.12
N VAL A 97 1.98 -0.60 -11.29
CA VAL A 97 0.54 -0.87 -11.41
C VAL A 97 -0.14 0.19 -12.29
N ILE A 98 0.24 1.46 -12.14
CA ILE A 98 -0.32 2.58 -12.90
C ILE A 98 -0.01 2.45 -14.40
N ARG A 99 1.23 2.13 -14.75
CA ARG A 99 1.66 2.06 -16.16
C ARG A 99 0.82 1.08 -17.00
N PRO A 100 0.73 -0.22 -16.66
CA PRO A 100 -0.16 -1.15 -17.35
C PRO A 100 -1.62 -0.68 -17.35
N ALA A 101 -2.11 -0.17 -16.21
CA ALA A 101 -3.48 0.30 -16.11
C ALA A 101 -3.78 1.42 -17.12
N ILE A 102 -2.89 2.40 -17.25
CA ILE A 102 -3.01 3.48 -18.22
C ILE A 102 -3.08 2.92 -19.65
N PHE A 103 -2.19 2.00 -20.04
CA PHE A 103 -2.24 1.42 -21.38
C PHE A 103 -3.54 0.65 -21.64
N ASN A 104 -3.93 -0.23 -20.72
CA ASN A 104 -5.15 -1.02 -20.84
C ASN A 104 -6.40 -0.13 -20.93
N TYR A 105 -6.45 0.94 -20.13
CA TYR A 105 -7.58 1.87 -20.17
C TYR A 105 -7.58 2.73 -21.42
N ALA A 106 -6.41 3.19 -21.88
CA ALA A 106 -6.29 3.96 -23.13
C ALA A 106 -6.82 3.16 -24.33
N GLU A 107 -6.49 1.86 -24.39
CA GLU A 107 -7.02 0.94 -25.40
C GLU A 107 -8.54 0.77 -25.26
N SER A 108 -9.04 0.53 -24.03
CA SER A 108 -10.47 0.32 -23.78
C SER A 108 -11.36 1.52 -24.14
N MET A 109 -10.80 2.74 -24.21
CA MET A 109 -11.53 3.96 -24.56
C MET A 109 -11.25 4.49 -25.96
N SER A 110 -10.55 3.71 -26.79
CA SER A 110 -10.11 4.11 -28.14
C SER A 110 -9.37 5.45 -28.14
N LEU A 111 -8.45 5.64 -27.19
CA LEU A 111 -7.75 6.93 -27.01
C LEU A 111 -6.97 7.34 -28.26
N LYS A 112 -6.45 6.38 -29.03
CA LYS A 112 -5.77 6.62 -30.31
C LYS A 112 -6.64 7.41 -31.28
N ASP A 113 -7.91 7.06 -31.41
CA ASP A 113 -8.84 7.71 -32.32
C ASP A 113 -9.18 9.13 -31.83
N LYS A 114 -9.33 9.30 -30.51
CA LYS A 114 -9.58 10.61 -29.89
C LYS A 114 -8.40 11.58 -30.07
N LEU A 115 -7.18 11.06 -30.06
CA LEU A 115 -5.98 11.87 -30.26
C LEU A 115 -5.80 12.32 -31.71
N ASN A 116 -6.47 11.66 -32.67
CA ASN A 116 -6.46 12.03 -34.10
C ASN A 116 -5.04 12.28 -34.66
N GLY A 117 -4.15 11.31 -34.45
CA GLY A 117 -2.75 11.37 -34.90
C GLY A 117 -1.80 12.18 -34.00
N LYS A 118 -2.30 12.78 -32.91
CA LYS A 118 -1.45 13.40 -31.88
C LYS A 118 -0.88 12.34 -30.93
N HIS A 119 0.22 12.70 -30.27
CA HIS A 119 0.91 11.85 -29.30
C HIS A 119 0.70 12.35 -27.88
N LEU A 120 0.31 11.48 -26.96
CA LEU A 120 0.12 11.81 -25.54
C LEU A 120 1.34 11.36 -24.73
N GLU A 121 2.00 12.29 -24.05
CA GLU A 121 3.00 11.98 -23.03
C GLU A 121 2.41 12.18 -21.64
N ILE A 122 2.53 11.16 -20.79
CA ILE A 122 2.12 11.18 -19.39
C ILE A 122 3.38 11.07 -18.53
N SER A 123 3.53 11.96 -17.56
CA SER A 123 4.59 11.92 -16.55
C SER A 123 3.99 11.84 -15.15
N ILE A 124 4.21 10.71 -14.49
CA ILE A 124 3.80 10.46 -13.10
C ILE A 124 4.75 11.23 -12.17
N LYS A 125 4.19 12.10 -11.33
CA LYS A 125 4.96 12.99 -10.43
C LYS A 125 4.92 12.54 -8.98
N LYS A 126 3.75 12.11 -8.51
CA LYS A 126 3.52 11.67 -7.12
C LYS A 126 2.54 10.52 -7.13
N VAL A 127 2.75 9.55 -6.24
CA VAL A 127 1.91 8.36 -6.07
C VAL A 127 1.66 8.13 -4.60
N PRO A 128 0.46 7.70 -4.20
CA PRO A 128 0.24 7.19 -2.86
C PRO A 128 1.10 5.94 -2.65
N SER A 129 1.90 5.92 -1.59
CA SER A 129 2.85 4.82 -1.36
C SER A 129 3.01 4.45 0.10
N SER A 130 2.13 4.93 0.98
CA SER A 130 2.28 4.68 2.41
C SER A 130 0.97 4.26 3.07
N PHE A 131 1.07 3.51 4.16
CA PHE A 131 -0.06 3.12 4.99
C PHE A 131 0.41 2.74 6.39
N THR A 132 -0.47 2.83 7.37
CA THR A 132 -0.18 2.50 8.77
C THR A 132 -1.01 1.31 9.22
N TYR A 133 -0.34 0.22 9.57
CA TYR A 133 -0.94 -0.90 10.27
C TYR A 133 -0.95 -0.62 11.77
N THR A 134 -2.11 -0.76 12.41
CA THR A 134 -2.29 -0.57 13.85
C THR A 134 -2.99 -1.77 14.46
N GLN A 135 -2.42 -2.29 15.53
CA GLN A 135 -3.02 -3.28 16.41
C GLN A 135 -3.08 -2.72 17.82
N LYS A 136 -4.28 -2.53 18.34
CA LYS A 136 -4.50 -2.03 19.71
C LYS A 136 -5.48 -2.91 20.45
N GLY A 137 -5.37 -2.98 21.76
CA GLY A 137 -6.32 -3.70 22.56
C GLY A 137 -6.00 -3.67 24.04
N MET A 138 -6.86 -4.31 24.81
CA MET A 138 -6.71 -4.50 26.23
C MET A 138 -7.20 -5.88 26.64
N ALA A 139 -6.64 -6.37 27.74
CA ALA A 139 -7.13 -7.55 28.44
C ALA A 139 -7.42 -7.20 29.89
N LEU A 140 -8.59 -7.61 30.37
CA LEU A 140 -8.95 -7.55 31.79
C LEU A 140 -8.81 -8.95 32.37
N ILE A 141 -8.02 -9.06 33.44
CA ILE A 141 -7.71 -10.33 34.09
C ILE A 141 -8.52 -10.38 35.38
N PHE A 142 -9.37 -11.38 35.48
CA PHE A 142 -10.18 -11.68 36.67
C PHE A 142 -9.65 -12.96 37.32
N ILE A 143 -10.03 -13.22 38.58
CA ILE A 143 -9.59 -14.41 39.33
C ILE A 143 -10.00 -15.71 38.61
N ILE A 144 -11.16 -15.71 37.94
CA ILE A 144 -11.76 -16.90 37.32
C ILE A 144 -11.73 -16.88 35.78
N GLY A 145 -11.12 -15.87 35.16
CA GLY A 145 -11.15 -15.73 33.71
C GLY A 145 -10.52 -14.43 33.22
N TYR A 146 -10.59 -14.20 31.91
CA TYR A 146 -10.07 -12.97 31.31
C TYR A 146 -10.98 -12.54 30.16
N SER A 147 -11.03 -11.23 29.92
CA SER A 147 -11.72 -10.63 28.78
C SER A 147 -10.72 -9.91 27.91
N VAL A 148 -10.82 -10.06 26.59
CA VAL A 148 -9.90 -9.46 25.63
C VAL A 148 -10.71 -8.63 24.65
N GLN A 149 -10.32 -7.36 24.48
CA GLN A 149 -10.83 -6.51 23.43
C GLN A 149 -9.67 -6.05 22.56
N GLY A 150 -9.75 -6.31 21.26
CA GLY A 150 -8.70 -5.93 20.31
C GLY A 150 -9.29 -5.38 19.03
N GLN A 151 -8.52 -4.51 18.39
CA GLN A 151 -8.81 -4.00 17.05
C GLN A 151 -7.51 -3.99 16.24
N GLU A 152 -7.62 -4.51 15.02
CA GLU A 152 -6.57 -4.48 14.01
C GLU A 152 -7.10 -3.69 12.81
N VAL A 153 -6.37 -2.65 12.42
CA VAL A 153 -6.79 -1.65 11.42
C VAL A 153 -5.61 -1.29 10.54
N ILE A 154 -5.86 -1.06 9.25
CA ILE A 154 -4.91 -0.40 8.35
C ILE A 154 -5.49 0.96 7.96
N TYR A 155 -4.70 2.00 8.16
CA TYR A 155 -5.00 3.37 7.75
C TYR A 155 -4.24 3.67 6.45
N PRO A 156 -4.92 3.91 5.33
CA PRO A 156 -4.27 4.41 4.12
C PRO A 156 -3.70 5.80 4.38
N SER A 157 -2.64 6.19 3.66
CA SER A 157 -2.22 7.58 3.66
C SER A 157 -3.19 8.42 2.83
N ASN A 158 -3.44 9.66 3.26
CA ASN A 158 -4.22 10.63 2.47
C ASN A 158 -3.33 11.26 1.39
N ASP A 159 -2.59 10.44 0.66
CA ASP A 159 -1.74 10.87 -0.42
C ASP A 159 -2.54 11.00 -1.73
N GLU A 160 -1.92 11.62 -2.72
CA GLU A 160 -2.52 11.95 -4.00
C GLU A 160 -1.67 11.42 -5.14
N LEU A 161 -2.33 10.96 -6.20
CA LEU A 161 -1.73 10.69 -7.50
C LEU A 161 -1.67 12.01 -8.26
N VAL A 162 -0.46 12.47 -8.57
CA VAL A 162 -0.23 13.65 -9.40
C VAL A 162 0.40 13.23 -10.71
N VAL A 163 -0.27 13.57 -11.81
CA VAL A 163 0.14 13.23 -13.16
C VAL A 163 0.15 14.49 -14.00
N SER A 164 1.28 14.78 -14.64
CA SER A 164 1.36 15.82 -15.67
C SER A 164 1.25 15.17 -17.05
N TYR A 165 0.56 15.81 -17.97
CA TYR A 165 0.43 15.32 -19.34
C TYR A 165 0.77 16.41 -20.36
N ARG A 166 1.19 15.98 -21.55
CA ARG A 166 1.45 16.85 -22.72
C ARG A 166 0.96 16.17 -23.99
N ILE A 167 0.34 16.94 -24.88
CA ILE A 167 -0.11 16.46 -26.19
C ILE A 167 0.79 17.08 -27.26
N LEU A 168 1.45 16.23 -28.04
CA LEU A 168 2.34 16.61 -29.11
C LEU A 168 1.66 16.40 -30.46
N ASN A 169 1.79 17.36 -31.37
CA ASN A 169 1.42 17.23 -32.77
C ASN A 169 2.68 17.45 -33.62
N ASN A 170 3.15 16.41 -34.31
CA ASN A 170 4.40 16.45 -35.08
C ASN A 170 5.60 17.00 -34.28
N GLY A 171 5.70 16.62 -33.00
CA GLY A 171 6.76 17.06 -32.08
C GLY A 171 6.56 18.43 -31.43
N SER A 172 5.54 19.20 -31.83
CA SER A 172 5.19 20.49 -31.20
C SER A 172 4.15 20.31 -30.10
N GLU A 173 4.37 20.91 -28.93
CA GLU A 173 3.44 20.85 -27.80
C GLU A 173 2.18 21.68 -28.08
N THR A 174 1.03 21.02 -28.11
CA THR A 174 -0.28 21.64 -28.38
C THR A 174 -1.09 21.87 -27.10
N LYS A 175 -0.89 21.03 -26.08
CA LYS A 175 -1.57 21.16 -24.79
C LYS A 175 -0.76 20.53 -23.67
N ARG A 176 -0.92 21.06 -22.46
CA ARG A 176 -0.35 20.55 -21.22
C ARG A 176 -1.33 20.75 -20.08
N GLY A 177 -1.33 19.81 -19.14
CA GLY A 177 -2.05 19.95 -17.89
C GLY A 177 -1.45 19.09 -16.78
N THR A 178 -1.98 19.28 -15.57
CA THR A 178 -1.66 18.45 -14.41
C THR A 178 -2.97 18.02 -13.78
N ILE A 179 -3.11 16.72 -13.57
CA ILE A 179 -4.26 16.10 -12.94
C ILE A 179 -3.83 15.55 -11.58
N THR A 180 -4.61 15.89 -10.57
CA THR A 180 -4.43 15.39 -9.21
C THR A 180 -5.67 14.60 -8.82
N VAL A 181 -5.48 13.32 -8.49
CA VAL A 181 -6.52 12.45 -7.96
C VAL A 181 -6.15 12.12 -6.51
N ARG A 182 -7.03 12.41 -5.56
CA ARG A 182 -6.81 12.09 -4.15
C ARG A 182 -7.29 10.70 -3.83
N GLU A 183 -6.51 9.97 -3.04
CA GLU A 183 -6.96 8.71 -2.45
C GLU A 183 -7.90 9.02 -1.27
N GLY A 184 -9.16 8.60 -1.37
CA GLY A 184 -10.18 8.78 -0.33
C GLY A 184 -10.31 7.58 0.60
N GLY A 185 -9.22 6.84 0.81
CA GLY A 185 -9.23 5.56 1.49
C GLY A 185 -9.77 5.65 2.92
N GLN A 186 -10.70 4.76 3.27
CA GLN A 186 -11.21 4.65 4.64
C GLN A 186 -10.40 3.63 5.44
N PRO A 187 -10.27 3.79 6.77
CA PRO A 187 -9.61 2.79 7.60
C PRO A 187 -10.26 1.42 7.46
N VAL A 188 -9.47 0.42 7.09
CA VAL A 188 -9.95 -0.96 6.93
C VAL A 188 -9.73 -1.71 8.24
N SER A 189 -10.76 -2.37 8.75
CA SER A 189 -10.68 -3.14 10.01
C SER A 189 -10.74 -4.63 9.75
N ASN A 190 -9.95 -5.41 10.50
CA ASN A 190 -9.91 -6.87 10.39
C ASN A 190 -11.10 -7.54 11.11
N ARG A 191 -12.33 -7.24 10.69
CA ARG A 191 -13.56 -7.77 11.33
C ARG A 191 -13.71 -9.27 11.17
N LYS A 192 -13.11 -9.85 10.12
CA LYS A 192 -13.17 -11.28 9.81
C LYS A 192 -12.10 -12.10 10.54
N LEU A 193 -11.40 -11.51 11.51
CA LEU A 193 -10.36 -12.16 12.33
C LEU A 193 -9.32 -12.90 11.48
N LYS A 194 -8.95 -12.33 10.33
CA LYS A 194 -7.88 -12.89 9.48
C LYS A 194 -6.55 -12.84 10.23
N SER A 195 -5.58 -13.67 9.84
CA SER A 195 -4.21 -13.44 10.32
C SER A 195 -3.67 -12.12 9.77
N ALA A 196 -2.75 -11.47 10.49
CA ALA A 196 -2.12 -10.21 10.05
C ALA A 196 -1.56 -10.30 8.62
N LYS A 197 -0.95 -11.44 8.25
CA LYS A 197 -0.52 -11.72 6.87
C LYS A 197 -1.67 -11.63 5.85
N LYS A 198 -2.75 -12.37 6.07
CA LYS A 198 -3.89 -12.39 5.15
C LYS A 198 -4.63 -11.04 5.13
N PHE A 199 -4.64 -10.33 6.25
CA PHE A 199 -5.25 -9.02 6.35
C PHE A 199 -4.46 -7.96 5.58
N THR A 200 -3.15 -7.86 5.81
CA THR A 200 -2.26 -6.96 5.05
C THR A 200 -2.25 -7.27 3.56
N TRP A 201 -2.26 -8.55 3.18
CA TRP A 201 -2.31 -8.93 1.76
C TRP A 201 -3.60 -8.53 1.08
N ALA A 202 -4.75 -8.72 1.75
CA ALA A 202 -6.03 -8.28 1.21
C ALA A 202 -6.06 -6.76 1.05
N TYR A 203 -5.53 -6.01 2.03
CA TYR A 203 -5.40 -4.56 1.91
C TYR A 203 -4.51 -4.15 0.73
N ILE A 204 -3.38 -4.82 0.52
CA ILE A 204 -2.49 -4.53 -0.62
C ILE A 204 -3.20 -4.81 -1.96
N ASP A 205 -4.03 -5.86 -2.04
CA ASP A 205 -4.84 -6.15 -3.22
C ASP A 205 -5.88 -5.05 -3.49
N ASP A 206 -6.60 -4.61 -2.44
CA ASP A 206 -7.57 -3.52 -2.53
C ASP A 206 -6.89 -2.20 -2.96
N TYR A 207 -5.75 -1.87 -2.34
CA TYR A 207 -4.93 -0.70 -2.68
C TYR A 207 -4.53 -0.68 -4.17
N TYR A 208 -4.19 -1.83 -4.77
CA TYR A 208 -3.90 -1.85 -6.20
C TYR A 208 -5.14 -1.64 -7.07
N GLY A 209 -6.29 -2.16 -6.65
CA GLY A 209 -7.57 -1.84 -7.28
C GLY A 209 -7.85 -0.34 -7.26
N ASP A 210 -7.58 0.32 -6.13
CA ASP A 210 -7.74 1.77 -5.98
C ASP A 210 -6.78 2.54 -6.90
N ILE A 211 -5.50 2.16 -6.95
CA ILE A 211 -4.50 2.75 -7.85
C ILE A 211 -4.88 2.59 -9.33
N GLN A 212 -5.43 1.44 -9.73
CA GLN A 212 -5.99 1.25 -11.07
C GLN A 212 -7.20 2.17 -11.32
N GLY A 213 -8.09 2.30 -10.35
CA GLY A 213 -9.22 3.25 -10.40
C GLY A 213 -8.78 4.70 -10.56
N MET A 214 -7.72 5.13 -9.84
CA MET A 214 -7.14 6.45 -9.99
C MET A 214 -6.55 6.65 -11.39
N SER A 215 -5.87 5.64 -11.94
CA SER A 215 -5.33 5.66 -13.30
C SER A 215 -6.42 5.87 -14.35
N LYS A 216 -7.57 5.20 -14.18
CA LYS A 216 -8.77 5.41 -15.01
C LYS A 216 -9.31 6.83 -14.89
N SER A 217 -9.38 7.37 -13.66
CA SER A 217 -9.84 8.75 -13.42
C SER A 217 -8.95 9.77 -14.11
N VAL A 218 -7.62 9.58 -14.07
CA VAL A 218 -6.66 10.44 -14.78
C VAL A 218 -6.95 10.45 -16.27
N LEU A 219 -7.06 9.27 -16.90
CA LEU A 219 -7.32 9.20 -18.34
C LEU A 219 -8.68 9.77 -18.75
N ASN A 220 -9.73 9.58 -17.94
CA ASN A 220 -11.02 10.19 -18.21
C ASN A 220 -10.95 11.73 -18.21
N GLN A 221 -10.19 12.32 -17.28
CA GLN A 221 -9.99 13.76 -17.24
C GLN A 221 -9.16 14.24 -18.44
N ILE A 222 -8.07 13.55 -18.80
CA ILE A 222 -7.31 13.87 -20.02
C ILE A 222 -8.22 13.79 -21.25
N ALA A 223 -9.02 12.74 -21.38
CA ALA A 223 -9.90 12.52 -22.53
C ALA A 223 -11.04 13.54 -22.63
N ALA A 224 -11.46 14.16 -21.52
CA ALA A 224 -12.41 15.28 -21.53
C ALA A 224 -11.76 16.60 -21.96
N GLU A 225 -10.42 16.68 -21.88
CA GLU A 225 -9.63 17.83 -22.27
C GLU A 225 -9.08 17.74 -23.70
N ILE A 226 -9.13 16.58 -24.35
CA ILE A 226 -8.72 16.36 -25.76
C ILE A 226 -9.87 16.78 -26.68
#